data_AF-A0A1F5XZH2-F1
#
_entry.id   AF-A0A1F5XZH2-F1
#
_cell.length_a   1.000
_cell.length_b   1.000
_cell.length_c   1.000
_cell.angle_alpha   90.00
_cell.angle_beta   90.00
_cell.angle_gamma   90.00
#
_symmetry.space_group_name_H-M   'P 1'
#
loop_
_entity.id
_entity.type
_entity.pdbx_description
1 polymer ?
#
loop_
_entity_poly.entity_id
_entity_poly.type
_entity_poly.pdbx_seq_one_letter_code
_entity_poly.pdbx_strand_id
1 'polypeptide(L)'
;MKIFLNVIGILLTLGAALVVLKSFLLWRGFLRGGILLFVLGFAFFAFGFAFRIFESSPNFDLIFFAAGAAFLLIGAKKVFSLNPSGLNK
;
A
#
# COMPACT_ATOMS: atom_id res chain seq x y z
N MET A 1 20.82 -14.22 4.15
CA MET A 1 19.40 -14.22 4.57
C MET A 1 18.69 -12.87 4.43
N LYS A 2 19.29 -11.73 4.85
CA LYS A 2 18.60 -10.42 4.84
C LYS A 2 18.13 -9.96 3.45
N ILE A 3 18.97 -10.10 2.42
CA ILE A 3 18.62 -9.71 1.04
C ILE A 3 17.44 -10.54 0.51
N PHE A 4 17.47 -11.86 0.72
CA PHE A 4 16.40 -12.76 0.29
C PHE A 4 15.04 -12.39 0.91
N LEU A 5 15.01 -12.09 2.22
CA LEU A 5 13.80 -11.64 2.91
C LEU A 5 13.27 -10.31 2.34
N ASN A 6 14.15 -9.36 2.03
CA ASN A 6 13.74 -8.09 1.44
C ASN A 6 13.21 -8.27 0.00
N VAL A 7 13.80 -9.15 -0.80
CA VAL A 7 13.29 -9.49 -2.15
C VAL A 7 11.90 -10.12 -2.06
N ILE A 8 11.66 -11.03 -1.10
CA ILE A 8 10.31 -11.54 -0.84
C ILE A 8 9.36 -10.40 -0.47
N GLY A 9 9.79 -9.46 0.37
CA GLY A 9 9.03 -8.27 0.72
C GLY A 9 8.60 -7.44 -0.49
N ILE A 10 9.51 -7.21 -1.45
CA ILE A 10 9.20 -6.54 -2.73
C ILE A 10 8.17 -7.33 -3.52
N LEU A 11 8.37 -8.63 -3.70
CA LEU A 11 7.45 -9.48 -4.46
C LEU A 11 6.03 -9.48 -3.87
N LEU A 12 5.92 -9.59 -2.55
CA LEU A 12 4.64 -9.57 -1.84
C LEU A 12 3.94 -8.21 -1.95
N THR A 13 4.70 -7.11 -1.81
CA THR A 13 4.13 -5.74 -1.89
C THR A 13 3.67 -5.39 -3.30
N LEU A 14 4.45 -5.75 -4.32
CA LEU A 14 4.04 -5.58 -5.72
C LEU A 14 2.85 -6.49 -6.09
N GLY A 15 2.86 -7.74 -5.62
CA GLY A 15 1.74 -8.67 -5.80
C GLY A 15 0.44 -8.12 -5.20
N ALA A 16 0.51 -7.59 -3.97
CA ALA A 16 -0.64 -6.95 -3.33
C ALA A 16 -1.11 -5.69 -4.09
N ALA A 17 -0.19 -4.85 -4.57
CA ALA A 17 -0.53 -3.69 -5.40
C ALA A 17 -1.29 -4.09 -6.67
N LEU A 18 -0.84 -5.15 -7.36
CA LEU A 18 -1.50 -5.67 -8.55
C LEU A 18 -2.90 -6.21 -8.25
N VAL A 19 -3.08 -6.97 -7.16
CA VAL A 19 -4.40 -7.47 -6.75
C VAL A 19 -5.35 -6.32 -6.46
N VAL A 20 -4.90 -5.30 -5.73
CA VAL A 20 -5.69 -4.12 -5.42
C VAL A 20 -6.02 -3.32 -6.68
N LEU A 21 -5.07 -3.17 -7.61
CA LEU A 21 -5.29 -2.52 -8.89
C LEU A 21 -6.25 -3.34 -9.79
N LYS A 22 -6.23 -4.66 -9.71
CA LYS A 22 -7.22 -5.49 -10.43
C LYS A 22 -8.62 -5.30 -9.83
N SER A 23 -8.73 -5.23 -8.51
CA SER A 23 -10.00 -4.90 -7.83
C SER A 23 -10.49 -3.49 -8.18
N PHE A 24 -9.59 -2.54 -8.44
CA PHE A 24 -9.94 -1.20 -8.96
C PHE A 24 -10.68 -1.27 -10.30
N LEU A 25 -10.23 -2.11 -11.23
CA LEU A 25 -10.86 -2.25 -12.55
C LEU A 25 -12.29 -2.81 -12.45
N LEU A 26 -12.55 -3.62 -11.42
CA LEU A 26 -13.87 -4.20 -11.15
C LEU A 26 -14.82 -3.23 -10.43
N TRP A 27 -14.29 -2.26 -9.67
CA TRP A 27 -15.09 -1.28 -8.94
C TRP A 27 -15.35 0.00 -9.77
N ARG A 28 -16.59 0.16 -10.25
CA ARG A 28 -17.08 1.40 -10.87
C ARG A 28 -17.65 2.34 -9.80
N GLY A 29 -17.01 3.50 -9.53
CA GLY A 29 -17.58 4.55 -8.67
C GLY A 29 -16.59 5.45 -7.91
N PHE A 30 -17.11 6.25 -6.96
CA PHE A 30 -16.41 7.27 -6.15
C PHE A 30 -15.30 6.70 -5.22
N LEU A 31 -15.30 5.37 -5.00
CA LEU A 31 -14.32 4.63 -4.20
C LEU A 31 -12.91 4.56 -4.83
N ARG A 32 -12.76 4.96 -6.10
CA ARG A 32 -11.48 4.93 -6.83
C ARG A 32 -10.35 5.70 -6.14
N GLY A 33 -10.68 6.83 -5.50
CA GLY A 33 -9.68 7.65 -4.81
C GLY A 33 -9.05 6.96 -3.60
N GLY A 34 -9.79 6.10 -2.90
CA GLY A 34 -9.26 5.34 -1.77
C GLY A 34 -8.35 4.21 -2.22
N ILE A 35 -8.72 3.53 -3.31
CA ILE A 35 -7.95 2.42 -3.89
C ILE A 35 -6.61 2.89 -4.48
N LEU A 36 -6.55 4.09 -5.08
CA LEU A 36 -5.28 4.69 -5.53
C LEU A 36 -4.30 4.90 -4.37
N LEU A 37 -4.80 5.29 -3.19
CA LEU A 37 -3.98 5.44 -1.98
C LEU A 37 -3.45 4.10 -1.49
N PHE A 38 -4.21 3.01 -1.64
CA PHE A 38 -3.70 1.66 -1.37
C PHE A 38 -2.55 1.29 -2.29
N VAL A 39 -2.69 1.49 -3.61
CA VAL A 39 -1.62 1.21 -4.59
C VAL A 39 -0.36 2.02 -4.26
N LEU A 40 -0.54 3.30 -3.92
CA LEU A 40 0.57 4.16 -3.52
C LEU A 40 1.25 3.65 -2.24
N GLY A 41 0.48 3.23 -1.24
CA GLY A 41 1.02 2.64 -0.01
C GLY A 41 1.88 1.40 -0.27
N PHE A 42 1.43 0.49 -1.13
CA PHE A 42 2.21 -0.68 -1.53
C PHE A 42 3.48 -0.32 -2.31
N ALA A 43 3.43 0.71 -3.15
CA ALA A 43 4.62 1.21 -3.86
C ALA A 43 5.68 1.75 -2.87
N PHE A 44 5.26 2.51 -1.85
CA PHE A 44 6.14 2.98 -0.79
C PHE A 44 6.77 1.82 0.00
N PHE A 45 6.02 0.76 0.31
CA PHE A 45 6.62 -0.43 0.92
C PHE A 45 7.66 -1.10 0.03
N ALA A 46 7.39 -1.24 -1.28
CA ALA A 46 8.35 -1.80 -2.23
C ALA A 46 9.65 -0.97 -2.27
N PHE A 47 9.55 0.37 -2.26
CA PHE A 47 10.71 1.25 -2.15
C PHE A 47 11.46 1.05 -0.84
N GLY A 48 10.77 0.94 0.30
CA GLY A 48 11.43 0.68 1.60
C GLY A 48 12.26 -0.60 1.61
N PHE A 49 11.74 -1.69 1.01
CA PHE A 49 12.51 -2.92 0.84
C PHE A 49 13.67 -2.76 -0.14
N ALA A 50 13.49 -2.02 -1.24
CA ALA A 50 14.57 -1.74 -2.19
C ALA A 50 15.72 -0.96 -1.54
N PHE A 51 15.43 0.11 -0.81
CA PHE A 51 16.44 0.88 -0.06
C PHE A 51 17.16 0.03 0.98
N ARG A 52 16.45 -0.93 1.60
CA ARG A 52 17.05 -1.88 2.54
C ARG A 52 17.97 -2.91 1.87
N ILE A 53 17.83 -3.17 0.57
CA ILE A 53 18.74 -4.04 -0.21
C ILE A 53 20.00 -3.28 -0.60
N PHE A 54 19.86 -2.02 -1.01
CA PHE A 54 20.99 -1.22 -1.49
C PHE A 54 21.77 -0.50 -0.38
N GLU A 55 21.37 -0.66 0.88
CA GLU A 55 21.97 -0.02 2.07
C GLU A 55 22.25 1.48 1.86
N SER A 56 21.44 2.16 1.06
CA SER A 56 21.81 3.45 0.46
C SER A 56 21.86 4.59 1.48
N SER A 57 21.15 4.46 2.59
CA SER A 57 21.17 5.43 3.70
C SER A 57 20.48 4.84 4.95
N PRO A 58 20.99 5.10 6.17
CA PRO A 58 20.33 4.64 7.39
C PRO A 58 18.93 5.26 7.56
N ASN A 59 17.97 4.44 7.97
CA ASN A 59 16.59 4.81 8.32
C ASN A 59 15.68 5.32 7.17
N PHE A 60 16.16 5.37 5.93
CA PHE A 60 15.31 5.74 4.80
C PHE A 60 14.22 4.69 4.56
N ASP A 61 14.55 3.41 4.73
CA ASP A 61 13.58 2.31 4.68
C ASP A 61 12.40 2.53 5.64
N LEU A 62 12.68 2.99 6.86
CA LEU A 62 11.65 3.35 7.84
C LEU A 62 10.73 4.48 7.36
N ILE A 63 11.28 5.51 6.71
CA ILE A 63 10.49 6.62 6.15
C ILE A 63 9.53 6.09 5.08
N PHE A 64 10.03 5.23 4.18
CA PHE A 64 9.21 4.61 3.15
C PHE A 64 8.14 3.68 3.74
N PHE A 65 8.47 2.91 4.78
CA PHE A 65 7.49 2.06 5.47
C PHE A 65 6.42 2.87 6.21
N ALA A 66 6.80 3.96 6.87
CA ALA A 66 5.87 4.86 7.55
C ALA A 66 4.95 5.57 6.54
N ALA A 67 5.50 6.06 5.43
CA ALA A 67 4.73 6.65 4.34
C ALA A 67 3.76 5.64 3.73
N GLY A 68 4.22 4.42 3.47
CA GLY A 68 3.39 3.31 2.99
C GLY A 68 2.20 3.04 3.90
N ALA A 69 2.44 2.92 5.20
CA ALA A 69 1.40 2.71 6.20
C ALA A 69 0.40 3.88 6.25
N ALA A 70 0.88 5.13 6.20
CA ALA A 70 0.02 6.30 6.17
C ALA A 70 -0.92 6.31 4.96
N PHE A 71 -0.40 6.00 3.76
CA PHE A 71 -1.23 5.92 2.56
C PHE A 71 -2.26 4.78 2.63
N LEU A 72 -1.90 3.62 3.17
CA LEU A 72 -2.87 2.54 3.42
C LEU A 72 -3.98 2.98 4.37
N LEU A 73 -3.65 3.68 5.47
CA LEU A 73 -4.63 4.15 6.45
C LEU A 73 -5.56 5.22 5.87
N ILE A 74 -5.03 6.16 5.10
CA ILE A 74 -5.85 7.19 4.43
C ILE A 74 -6.74 6.53 3.36
N GLY A 75 -6.19 5.58 2.60
CA GLY A 75 -6.95 4.78 1.65
C GLY A 75 -8.09 4.02 2.31
N ALA A 76 -7.80 3.32 3.41
CA ALA A 76 -8.79 2.60 4.21
C ALA A 76 -9.87 3.54 4.74
N LYS A 77 -9.50 4.67 5.36
CA LYS A 77 -10.46 5.67 5.82
C LYS A 77 -11.38 6.10 4.68
N LYS A 78 -10.85 6.41 3.51
CA LYS A 78 -11.64 6.89 2.37
C LYS A 78 -12.53 5.80 1.76
N VAL A 79 -12.10 4.54 1.76
CA VAL A 79 -12.90 3.40 1.28
C VAL A 79 -14.01 3.05 2.27
N PHE A 80 -13.69 2.95 3.57
CA PHE A 80 -14.62 2.48 4.59
C PHE A 80 -15.52 3.58 5.17
N SER A 81 -15.12 4.86 5.13
CA SER A 81 -16.01 5.98 5.50
C SER A 81 -17.17 6.18 4.53
N LEU A 82 -17.09 5.58 3.34
CA LEU A 82 -18.15 5.59 2.32
C LEU A 82 -19.14 4.43 2.47
N ASN A 83 -19.09 3.67 3.56
CA ASN A 83 -20.13 2.71 3.90
C ASN A 83 -21.14 3.30 4.92
N PRO A 84 -22.25 3.91 4.48
CA PRO A 84 -23.33 4.37 5.37
C PRO A 84 -24.30 3.24 5.79
N SER A 85 -23.91 1.96 5.71
CA SER A 85 -24.80 0.84 6.05
C SER A 85 -25.10 0.67 7.56
N GLY A 86 -24.92 1.72 8.37
CA GLY A 86 -25.14 1.72 9.82
C GLY A 86 -26.10 2.78 10.32
N LEU A 87 -26.76 3.56 9.44
CA LEU A 87 -27.68 4.63 9.85
C LEU A 87 -29.15 4.43 9.44
N ASN A 88 -29.49 3.25 8.92
CA ASN A 88 -30.88 2.84 8.73
C ASN A 88 -31.03 1.36 9.13
N LYS A 89 -31.15 1.12 10.44
CA LYS A 89 -31.96 0.05 10.99
C LYS A 89 -32.84 0.64 12.08
#